data_AF-B4S514-F1
#
_entry.id   AF-B4S514-F1
#
_cell.length_a   1.000
_cell.length_b   1.000
_cell.length_c   1.000
_cell.angle_alpha   90.00
_cell.angle_beta   90.00
_cell.angle_gamma   90.00
#
_symmetry.space_group_name_H-M   'P 1'
#
loop_
_entity.id
_entity.type
_entity.pdbx_description
1 polymer ?
#
loop_
_entity_poly.entity_id
_entity_poly.type
_entity_poly.pdbx_seq_one_letter_code
_entity_poly.pdbx_strand_id
1 'polypeptide(L)'
;MRDHTPDFKLQDLSSDNKARIKETVQQLLTRLAGDGQLTADSLLEFWIEVPGMKRRRGTYRGGFLMPDSFVYITDYFQTDGNQLVAAGGYEDAVKAWDDLLDELYYQVEIFTSQVDHSKGITLELWTGHRNRPEGEWIYAVDRKIELI
;
A
#
# COMPACT_ATOMS: atom_id res chain seq x y z
N MET A 1 28.73 10.32 -24.99
CA MET A 1 27.92 9.47 -24.10
C MET A 1 26.49 9.93 -24.28
N ARG A 2 25.61 9.14 -24.93
CA ARG A 2 24.19 9.48 -25.00
C ARG A 2 23.58 9.14 -23.65
N ASP A 3 23.01 10.13 -23.00
CA ASP A 3 22.20 9.91 -21.80
C ASP A 3 20.99 9.07 -22.23
N HIS A 4 20.95 7.84 -21.75
CA HIS A 4 19.86 6.89 -21.98
C HIS A 4 18.91 6.86 -20.79
N THR A 5 18.98 7.82 -19.88
CA THR A 5 18.01 7.96 -18.79
C THR A 5 16.63 8.16 -19.43
N PRO A 6 15.71 7.20 -19.28
CA PRO A 6 14.34 7.41 -19.72
C PRO A 6 13.80 8.65 -19.00
N ASP A 7 13.12 9.54 -19.72
CA ASP A 7 12.40 10.66 -19.11
C ASP A 7 11.29 10.10 -18.22
N PHE A 8 11.62 9.77 -16.97
CA PHE A 8 10.65 9.35 -15.97
C PHE A 8 9.83 10.58 -15.60
N LYS A 9 8.59 10.62 -16.09
CA LYS A 9 7.60 11.60 -15.68
C LYS A 9 6.64 10.92 -14.74
N LEU A 10 6.69 11.32 -13.47
CA LEU A 10 5.68 10.92 -12.50
C LEU A 10 4.32 11.42 -13.00
N GLN A 11 3.33 10.54 -12.96
CA GLN A 11 1.96 10.87 -13.29
C GLN A 11 1.13 10.75 -12.02
N ASP A 12 0.55 11.87 -11.60
CA ASP A 12 -0.24 11.93 -10.38
C ASP A 12 -1.52 11.10 -10.55
N LEU A 13 -1.96 10.45 -9.46
CA LEU A 13 -3.25 9.80 -9.43
C LEU A 13 -4.37 10.85 -9.52
N SER A 14 -5.43 10.52 -10.27
CA SER A 14 -6.65 11.32 -10.28
C SER A 14 -7.26 11.41 -8.86
N SER A 15 -8.02 12.48 -8.59
CA SER A 15 -8.69 12.65 -7.29
C SER A 15 -9.63 11.48 -6.97
N ASP A 16 -10.29 10.91 -7.98
CA ASP A 16 -11.15 9.75 -7.82
C ASP A 16 -10.37 8.50 -7.39
N ASN A 17 -9.18 8.29 -7.97
CA ASN A 17 -8.29 7.20 -7.57
C ASN A 17 -7.74 7.40 -6.16
N LYS A 18 -7.31 8.62 -5.81
CA LYS A 18 -6.88 8.94 -4.43
C LYS A 18 -8.01 8.67 -3.43
N ALA A 19 -9.23 9.11 -3.71
CA ALA A 19 -10.39 8.85 -2.85
C ALA A 19 -10.68 7.36 -2.70
N ARG A 20 -10.67 6.58 -3.79
CA ARG A 20 -10.92 5.13 -3.76
C ARG A 20 -9.84 4.37 -2.98
N ILE A 21 -8.58 4.73 -3.14
CA ILE A 21 -7.47 4.17 -2.36
C ILE A 21 -7.65 4.53 -0.89
N LYS A 22 -7.91 5.80 -0.56
CA LYS A 22 -8.16 6.27 0.82
C LYS A 22 -9.24 5.45 1.51
N GLU A 23 -10.43 5.36 0.91
CA GLU A 23 -11.55 4.62 1.49
C GLU A 23 -11.20 3.15 1.73
N THR A 24 -10.49 2.54 0.77
CA THR A 24 -10.07 1.14 0.87
C THR A 24 -9.09 0.91 2.01
N VAL A 25 -8.05 1.75 2.10
CA VAL A 25 -7.02 1.65 3.15
C VAL A 25 -7.63 1.90 4.53
N GLN A 26 -8.47 2.92 4.66
CA GLN A 26 -9.17 3.21 5.92
C GLN A 26 -10.02 2.02 6.38
N GLN A 27 -10.74 1.37 5.47
CA GLN A 27 -11.51 0.17 5.79
C GLN A 27 -10.62 -1.01 6.21
N LEU A 28 -9.52 -1.24 5.50
CA LEU A 28 -8.58 -2.33 5.80
C LEU A 28 -7.91 -2.15 7.18
N LEU A 29 -7.38 -0.96 7.46
CA LEU A 29 -6.69 -0.71 8.74
C LEU A 29 -7.68 -0.66 9.91
N THR A 30 -8.88 -0.11 9.69
CA THR A 30 -9.94 -0.14 10.72
C THR A 30 -10.37 -1.57 11.02
N ARG A 31 -10.44 -2.44 10.01
CA ARG A 31 -10.72 -3.87 10.19
C ARG A 31 -9.60 -4.55 10.96
N LEU A 32 -8.35 -4.32 10.57
CA LEU A 32 -7.17 -4.87 11.24
C LEU A 32 -7.14 -4.52 12.74
N ALA A 33 -7.35 -3.24 13.07
CA ALA A 33 -7.41 -2.78 14.46
C ALA A 33 -8.66 -3.32 15.19
N GLY A 34 -9.81 -3.33 14.51
CA GLY A 34 -11.07 -3.86 15.04
C GLY A 34 -10.99 -5.34 15.45
N ASP A 35 -10.20 -6.11 14.71
CA ASP A 35 -9.94 -7.53 14.97
C ASP A 35 -8.82 -7.78 16.00
N GLY A 36 -8.21 -6.71 16.54
CA GLY A 36 -7.11 -6.79 17.50
C GLY A 36 -5.84 -7.38 16.89
N GLN A 37 -5.65 -7.24 15.58
CA GLN A 37 -4.54 -7.86 14.82
C GLN A 37 -3.46 -6.86 14.40
N LEU A 38 -3.59 -5.58 14.78
CA LEU A 38 -2.55 -4.60 14.57
C LEU A 38 -1.43 -4.83 15.60
N THR A 39 -0.28 -5.25 15.09
CA THR A 39 0.94 -5.58 15.84
C THR A 39 2.11 -4.70 15.38
N ALA A 40 3.23 -4.75 16.12
CA ALA A 40 4.45 -4.02 15.75
C ALA A 40 5.00 -4.38 14.35
N ASP A 41 4.71 -5.59 13.88
CA ASP A 41 5.16 -6.11 12.57
C ASP A 41 4.10 -5.94 11.48
N SER A 42 3.07 -5.13 11.72
CA SER A 42 1.98 -4.98 10.75
C SER A 42 2.34 -4.05 9.60
N LEU A 43 2.12 -4.54 8.39
CA LEU A 43 2.43 -3.84 7.15
C LEU A 43 1.15 -3.55 6.35
N LEU A 44 1.20 -2.51 5.53
CA LEU A 44 0.33 -2.31 4.39
C LEU A 44 1.16 -2.59 3.13
N GLU A 45 0.94 -3.74 2.51
CA GLU A 45 1.60 -4.18 1.29
C GLU A 45 0.70 -3.97 0.09
N PHE A 46 1.29 -3.76 -1.09
CA PHE A 46 0.51 -3.71 -2.32
C PHE A 46 1.20 -4.29 -3.55
N TRP A 47 0.36 -4.67 -4.52
CA TRP A 47 0.75 -5.10 -5.87
C TRP A 47 -0.04 -4.30 -6.91
N ILE A 48 0.63 -3.95 -7.99
CA ILE A 48 0.04 -3.21 -9.10
C ILE A 48 0.08 -4.08 -10.35
N GLU A 49 -1.12 -4.45 -10.79
CA GLU A 49 -1.34 -5.16 -12.04
C GLU A 49 -1.68 -4.16 -13.14
N VAL A 50 -0.83 -4.08 -14.15
CA VAL A 50 -1.01 -3.19 -15.30
C VAL A 50 -1.43 -4.00 -16.52
N PRO A 51 -2.61 -3.74 -17.13
CA PRO A 51 -3.08 -4.49 -18.27
C PRO A 51 -2.08 -4.51 -19.43
N GLY A 52 -1.80 -5.71 -19.96
CA GLY A 52 -0.87 -5.91 -21.06
C GLY A 52 0.61 -5.89 -20.66
N MET A 53 0.95 -5.60 -19.42
CA MET A 53 2.31 -5.69 -18.91
C MET A 53 2.50 -7.00 -18.13
N LYS A 54 3.27 -7.93 -18.70
CA LYS A 54 3.69 -9.14 -17.96
C LYS A 54 4.80 -8.79 -16.97
N ARG A 55 4.42 -8.24 -15.81
CA ARG A 55 5.31 -8.19 -14.64
C ARG A 55 5.18 -9.51 -13.89
N ARG A 56 6.28 -10.26 -13.78
CA ARG A 56 6.31 -11.43 -12.89
C ARG A 56 6.30 -10.89 -11.47
N ARG A 57 5.32 -11.29 -10.63
CA ARG A 57 5.39 -10.99 -9.20
C ARG A 57 6.71 -11.52 -8.68
N GLY A 58 7.47 -10.64 -8.03
CA GLY A 58 8.72 -11.04 -7.40
C GLY A 58 8.44 -12.09 -6.35
N THR A 59 9.44 -12.91 -6.06
CA THR A 59 9.38 -13.84 -4.93
C THR A 59 10.64 -13.71 -4.08
N TYR A 60 10.48 -13.73 -2.76
CA TYR A 60 11.59 -13.90 -1.84
C TYR A 60 12.25 -15.28 -1.99
N ARG A 61 13.40 -15.46 -1.34
CA ARG A 61 14.02 -16.79 -1.24
C ARG A 61 13.05 -17.73 -0.50
N GLY A 62 12.67 -18.82 -1.16
CA GLY A 62 11.67 -19.76 -0.63
C GLY A 62 10.30 -19.71 -1.33
N GLY A 63 10.11 -18.82 -2.32
CA GLY A 63 8.92 -18.83 -3.19
C GLY A 63 7.74 -17.99 -2.70
N PHE A 64 7.91 -17.25 -1.59
CA PHE A 64 6.90 -16.33 -1.07
C PHE A 64 6.78 -15.09 -1.94
N LEU A 65 5.56 -14.60 -2.16
CA LEU A 65 5.31 -13.41 -2.97
C LEU A 65 5.93 -12.17 -2.32
N MET A 66 6.70 -11.43 -3.12
CA MET A 66 7.25 -10.13 -2.78
C MET A 66 6.27 -9.05 -3.23
N PRO A 67 5.88 -8.10 -2.36
CA PRO A 67 5.08 -6.95 -2.77
C PRO A 67 5.84 -6.03 -3.71
N ASP A 68 5.11 -5.24 -4.49
CA ASP A 68 5.74 -4.17 -5.28
C ASP A 68 6.29 -3.10 -4.35
N SER A 69 5.52 -2.77 -3.29
CA SER A 69 6.00 -1.95 -2.16
C SER A 69 5.15 -2.18 -0.90
N PHE A 70 5.58 -1.59 0.21
CA PHE A 70 4.90 -1.65 1.48
C PHE A 70 5.14 -0.39 2.32
N VAL A 71 4.27 -0.19 3.32
CA VAL A 71 4.34 0.88 4.33
C VAL A 71 4.19 0.26 5.72
N TYR A 72 4.98 0.72 6.69
CA TYR A 72 4.82 0.32 8.09
C TYR A 72 3.66 1.10 8.71
N ILE A 73 2.61 0.39 9.12
CA ILE A 73 1.43 1.04 9.72
C ILE A 73 1.79 1.71 11.05
N THR A 74 2.74 1.11 11.76
CA THR A 74 3.22 1.54 13.07
C THR A 74 3.96 2.86 13.06
N ASP A 75 4.42 3.32 11.89
CA ASP A 75 5.05 4.63 11.75
C ASP A 75 4.02 5.77 11.89
N TYR A 76 2.74 5.48 11.62
CA TYR A 76 1.65 6.46 11.63
C TYR A 76 0.61 6.19 12.71
N PHE A 77 0.33 4.92 13.00
CA PHE A 77 -0.76 4.51 13.89
C PHE A 77 -0.31 3.48 14.92
N GLN A 78 -0.99 3.50 16.06
CA GLN A 78 -0.94 2.47 17.08
C GLN A 78 -2.37 2.05 17.46
N THR A 79 -2.50 1.02 18.29
CA THR A 79 -3.79 0.59 18.82
C THR A 79 -4.04 1.21 20.19
N ASP A 80 -5.24 1.77 20.39
CA ASP A 80 -5.82 1.90 21.73
C ASP A 80 -7.06 1.00 21.79
N GLY A 81 -6.92 -0.15 22.45
CA GLY A 81 -7.88 -1.25 22.34
C GLY A 81 -8.06 -1.71 20.90
N ASN A 82 -9.28 -1.59 20.36
CA ASN A 82 -9.63 -2.01 18.99
C ASN A 82 -9.75 -0.81 18.03
N GLN A 83 -9.19 0.35 18.39
CA GLN A 83 -9.23 1.57 17.59
C GLN A 83 -7.83 1.99 17.16
N LEU A 84 -7.75 2.53 15.94
CA LEU A 84 -6.55 3.20 15.45
C LEU A 84 -6.45 4.57 16.10
N VAL A 85 -5.32 4.83 16.74
CA VAL A 85 -4.96 6.16 17.23
C VAL A 85 -3.62 6.55 16.65
N ALA A 86 -3.38 7.85 16.53
CA ALA A 86 -2.12 8.35 15.97
C ALA A 86 -0.92 7.82 16.78
N ALA A 87 0.17 7.50 16.09
CA ALA A 87 1.43 7.17 16.74
C ALA A 87 1.98 8.39 17.49
N GLY A 88 2.83 8.17 18.48
CA GLY A 88 3.28 9.23 19.41
C GLY A 88 4.00 10.43 18.78
N GLY A 89 4.41 10.34 17.51
CA GLY A 89 5.00 11.44 16.75
C GLY A 89 3.98 12.39 16.11
N TYR A 90 2.69 12.06 16.15
CA TYR A 90 1.62 12.81 15.52
C TYR A 90 0.74 13.55 16.54
N GLU A 91 0.38 14.79 16.23
CA GLU A 91 -0.51 15.60 17.07
C GLU A 91 -1.96 15.08 17.04
N ASP A 92 -2.40 14.56 15.89
CA ASP A 92 -3.72 13.99 15.70
C ASP A 92 -3.73 12.89 14.63
N ALA A 93 -4.84 12.16 14.55
CA ALA A 93 -5.02 11.08 13.59
C ALA A 93 -5.20 11.58 12.15
N VAL A 94 -5.63 12.83 11.93
CA VAL A 94 -5.82 13.40 10.59
C VAL A 94 -4.47 13.54 9.90
N LYS A 95 -3.47 14.09 10.60
CA LYS A 95 -2.10 14.19 10.11
C LYS A 95 -1.45 12.83 9.84
N ALA A 96 -1.65 11.86 10.74
CA ALA A 96 -1.17 10.50 10.51
C ALA A 96 -1.79 9.88 9.24
N TRP A 97 -3.08 10.13 8.99
CA TRP A 97 -3.76 9.66 7.78
C TRP A 97 -3.24 10.35 6.52
N ASP A 98 -3.09 11.67 6.55
CA ASP A 98 -2.61 12.45 5.41
C ASP A 98 -1.20 11.99 5.00
N ASP A 99 -0.28 11.86 5.96
CA ASP A 99 1.11 11.44 5.68
C ASP A 99 1.19 9.98 5.18
N LEU A 100 0.43 9.05 5.79
CA LEU A 100 0.39 7.66 5.33
C LEU A 100 -0.13 7.58 3.89
N LEU A 101 -1.19 8.33 3.59
CA LEU A 101 -1.82 8.31 2.27
C LEU A 101 -0.94 8.99 1.23
N ASP A 102 -0.28 10.09 1.57
CA ASP A 102 0.65 10.77 0.66
C ASP A 102 1.83 9.87 0.29
N GLU A 103 2.42 9.16 1.27
CA GLU A 103 3.45 8.16 0.98
C GLU A 103 2.91 7.05 0.08
N LEU A 104 1.75 6.48 0.40
CA LEU A 104 1.15 5.41 -0.40
C LEU A 104 0.85 5.87 -1.83
N TYR A 105 0.26 7.06 -2.01
CA TYR A 105 -0.03 7.61 -3.32
C TYR A 105 1.23 7.78 -4.13
N TYR A 106 2.27 8.37 -3.53
CA TYR A 106 3.53 8.58 -4.21
C TYR A 106 4.15 7.26 -4.69
N GLN A 107 4.13 6.22 -3.85
CA GLN A 107 4.61 4.91 -4.24
C GLN A 107 3.76 4.31 -5.38
N VAL A 108 2.42 4.38 -5.29
CA VAL A 108 1.53 3.89 -6.37
C VAL A 108 1.80 4.63 -7.67
N GLU A 109 1.93 5.96 -7.63
CA GLU A 109 2.23 6.83 -8.79
C GLU A 109 3.54 6.41 -9.47
N ILE A 110 4.58 6.04 -8.70
CA ILE A 110 5.83 5.51 -9.26
C ILE A 110 5.57 4.26 -10.12
N PHE A 111 4.77 3.32 -9.63
CA PHE A 111 4.53 2.06 -10.33
C PHE A 111 3.54 2.18 -11.50
N THR A 112 2.64 3.16 -11.47
CA THR A 112 1.64 3.42 -12.51
C THR A 112 2.11 4.41 -13.58
N SER A 113 3.07 5.30 -13.28
CA SER A 113 3.59 6.33 -14.21
C SER A 113 4.19 5.80 -15.52
N GLN A 114 4.49 4.50 -15.59
CA GLN A 114 5.01 3.86 -16.79
C GLN A 114 3.93 3.54 -17.84
N VAL A 115 2.64 3.77 -17.54
CA VAL A 115 1.53 3.44 -18.45
C VAL A 115 0.52 4.57 -18.54
N ASP A 116 -0.07 4.69 -19.73
CA ASP A 116 -1.15 5.61 -20.01
C ASP A 116 -2.41 5.22 -19.22
N HIS A 117 -3.06 6.17 -18.55
CA HIS A 117 -4.18 6.01 -17.61
C HIS A 117 -5.46 5.37 -18.21
N SER A 118 -5.44 4.98 -19.48
CA SER A 118 -6.61 4.48 -20.22
C SER A 118 -6.95 3.01 -19.98
N LYS A 119 -6.27 2.30 -19.08
CA LYS A 119 -6.39 0.83 -18.97
C LYS A 119 -6.43 0.33 -17.54
N GLY A 120 -7.61 -0.13 -17.09
CA GLY A 120 -7.95 -0.86 -15.86
C GLY A 120 -6.80 -1.37 -14.98
N ILE A 121 -6.00 -0.46 -14.42
CA ILE A 121 -4.90 -0.79 -13.52
C ILE A 121 -5.55 -1.33 -12.27
N THR A 122 -5.09 -2.49 -11.80
CA THR A 122 -5.61 -3.04 -10.56
C THR A 122 -4.58 -2.93 -9.46
N LEU A 123 -4.99 -2.33 -8.34
CA LEU A 123 -4.23 -2.24 -7.11
C LEU A 123 -4.78 -3.29 -6.13
N GLU A 124 -3.90 -4.18 -5.68
CA GLU A 124 -4.21 -5.18 -4.67
C GLU A 124 -3.51 -4.79 -3.37
N LEU A 125 -4.28 -4.45 -2.34
CA LEU A 125 -3.81 -3.99 -1.03
C LEU A 125 -3.98 -5.10 -0.01
N TRP A 126 -2.95 -5.38 0.78
CA TRP A 126 -2.96 -6.36 1.85
C TRP A 126 -2.46 -5.71 3.13
N THR A 127 -3.08 -6.04 4.26
CA THR A 127 -2.57 -5.63 5.56
C THR A 127 -2.73 -6.72 6.61
N GLY A 128 -1.78 -6.78 7.52
CA GLY A 128 -1.68 -7.83 8.53
C GLY A 128 -0.26 -7.97 9.03
N HIS A 129 0.08 -9.12 9.60
CA HIS A 129 1.43 -9.39 10.10
C HIS A 129 1.89 -10.81 9.74
N ARG A 130 3.21 -10.95 9.61
CA ARG A 130 3.91 -12.19 9.28
C ARG A 130 5.03 -12.42 10.29
N ASN A 131 5.46 -13.68 10.47
CA ASN A 131 6.62 -13.99 11.32
C ASN A 131 7.93 -13.35 10.79
N ARG A 132 7.99 -13.08 9.48
CA ARG A 132 9.08 -12.41 8.73
C ARG A 132 8.49 -11.76 7.47
N PRO A 133 9.11 -10.71 6.89
CA PRO A 133 8.66 -10.15 5.61
C PRO A 133 8.55 -11.19 4.48
N GLU A 134 9.44 -12.19 4.51
CA GLU A 134 9.45 -13.31 3.55
C GLU A 134 8.55 -14.48 3.96
N GLY A 135 7.80 -14.41 5.06
CA GLY A 135 7.07 -15.55 5.64
C GLY A 135 5.62 -15.68 5.15
N GLU A 136 4.93 -16.70 5.67
CA GLU A 136 3.47 -16.82 5.53
C GLU A 136 2.75 -15.77 6.39
N TRP A 137 1.61 -15.30 5.90
CA TRP A 137 0.69 -14.47 6.68
C TRP A 137 0.16 -15.26 7.86
N ILE A 138 0.31 -14.71 9.06
CA ILE A 138 -0.37 -15.22 10.27
C ILE A 138 -1.81 -14.72 10.25
N TYR A 139 -1.97 -13.44 9.90
CA TYR A 139 -3.23 -12.78 9.66
C TYR A 139 -3.08 -11.81 8.51
N ALA A 140 -4.08 -11.74 7.63
CA ALA A 140 -4.17 -10.74 6.60
C ALA A 140 -5.62 -10.41 6.27
N VAL A 141 -5.86 -9.15 5.92
CA VAL A 141 -7.06 -8.69 5.21
C VAL A 141 -6.61 -8.01 3.93
N ASP A 142 -7.30 -8.31 2.84
CA ASP A 142 -6.95 -7.80 1.53
C ASP A 142 -8.13 -7.16 0.81
N ARG A 143 -7.81 -6.30 -0.15
CA ARG A 143 -8.77 -5.79 -1.12
C ARG A 143 -8.11 -5.48 -2.44
N LYS A 144 -8.73 -5.95 -3.51
CA LYS A 144 -8.38 -5.61 -4.89
C LYS A 144 -9.32 -4.53 -5.42
N ILE A 145 -8.76 -3.43 -5.94
CA ILE A 145 -9.50 -2.30 -6.52
C ILE A 145 -8.97 -1.95 -7.91
N GLU A 146 -9.87 -1.59 -8.81
CA GLU A 146 -9.51 -1.05 -10.12
C GLU A 146 -9.42 0.49 -10.03
N LEU A 147 -8.37 1.05 -10.61
CA LEU A 147 -8.17 2.48 -10.76
C LEU A 147 -8.89 2.97 -12.04
N ILE A 148 -9.54 4.13 -11.95
CA ILE A 148 -10.42 4.72 -12.96
C ILE A 148 -9.90 6.02 -13.55
#